data_AF-V9KUV4-F1
#
_entry.id   AF-V9KUV4-F1
#
_cell.length_a   1.000
_cell.length_b   1.000
_cell.length_c   1.000
_cell.angle_alpha   90.00
_cell.angle_beta   90.00
_cell.angle_gamma   90.00
#
_symmetry.space_group_name_H-M   'P 1'
#
loop_
_entity.id
_entity.type
_entity.pdbx_description
1 polymer ?
#
loop_
_entity_poly.entity_id
_entity_poly.type
_entity_poly.pdbx_seq_one_letter_code
_entity_poly.pdbx_strand_id
1 'polypeptide(L)'
;NEKLRQLQVNAMKCLLLLIGQCDCPDSHFSFNIDDLVLVGDSFATFLPGISLAMSRIISGDVKQGHLVTIYAIKVWYKTVGLVMADEHLVKDTCGKKMLSTEQSKLAKLIVNRTPEWVKSTGSKLDILLEKICNCTASNMHWKTRLELIELVNHLLPRCNKSFKESIGRLLEVLVGLIGDERPEVQTRCSQVLRSVSEKCIMSENKAFADVLSENLHSLTTSLPRLMRTLDDQGKLSTLRLLLGYLKLLGYKINVVLNSTAHLGRLSKALLQILEMDVTDVRIVEERRVASEVEPLQSPTELSNSNCLTKWIKPATQRKYFKYFNAEHIFALLQQICRVLGYYGNLYLLVDHFMELYQESVVYRKQAAFVINELLFGAIGIDVEVLSERETSVSIDDLKAIVTSIIEEYTSIENWHLVTSTNSECETSLKTNQPRLEDFASGSHSSYLCSTSQNLTVQDMNSNIWQICIQLEGIGYFAHVLKTEFRLLLMITLYPVLEKAGDETLFISQTAARTLVELCQACDYESLQ
;
A
#
# COMPACT_ATOMS: atom_id res chain seq x y z
N ASN A 1 -35.46 -25.76 14.77
CA ASN A 1 -34.19 -25.10 14.39
C ASN A 1 -33.72 -24.06 15.41
N GLU A 2 -34.54 -23.08 15.84
CA GLU A 2 -34.15 -22.07 16.85
C GLU A 2 -33.62 -22.68 18.17
N LYS A 3 -34.34 -23.65 18.76
CA LYS A 3 -33.95 -24.31 20.01
C LYS A 3 -32.63 -25.08 19.92
N LEU A 4 -32.33 -25.67 18.75
CA LEU A 4 -31.07 -26.37 18.49
C LEU A 4 -29.89 -25.39 18.42
N ARG A 5 -30.09 -24.21 17.83
CA ARG A 5 -29.07 -23.14 17.81
C ARG A 5 -28.75 -22.66 19.23
N GLN A 6 -29.77 -22.44 20.05
CA GLN A 6 -29.58 -22.01 21.44
C GLN A 6 -28.82 -23.06 22.26
N LEU A 7 -29.13 -24.35 22.06
CA LEU A 7 -28.40 -25.45 22.72
C LEU A 7 -26.92 -25.48 22.30
N GLN A 8 -26.63 -25.32 21.01
CA GLN A 8 -25.25 -25.26 20.50
C GLN A 8 -24.48 -24.10 21.12
N VAL A 9 -25.07 -22.90 21.18
CA VAL A 9 -24.46 -21.73 21.81
C VAL A 9 -24.20 -21.98 23.29
N ASN A 10 -25.17 -22.55 24.02
CA ASN A 10 -25.00 -22.87 25.44
C ASN A 10 -23.89 -23.91 25.66
N ALA A 11 -23.78 -24.93 24.80
CA ALA A 11 -22.69 -25.91 24.88
C ALA A 11 -21.31 -25.27 24.67
N MET A 12 -21.19 -24.33 23.71
CA MET A 12 -19.95 -23.58 23.51
C MET A 12 -19.63 -22.66 24.69
N LYS A 13 -20.63 -22.02 25.29
CA LYS A 13 -20.46 -21.23 26.53
C LYS A 13 -19.96 -22.11 27.69
N CYS A 14 -20.44 -23.35 27.80
CA CYS A 14 -19.92 -24.30 28.79
C CYS A 14 -18.44 -24.62 28.54
N LEU A 15 -18.02 -24.78 27.27
CA LEU A 15 -16.59 -24.95 26.96
C LEU A 15 -15.76 -23.73 27.36
N LEU A 16 -16.28 -22.51 27.12
CA LEU A 16 -15.62 -21.27 27.54
C LEU A 16 -15.50 -21.15 29.07
N LEU A 17 -16.51 -21.60 29.80
CA LEU A 17 -16.47 -21.69 31.26
C LEU A 17 -15.40 -22.66 31.75
N LEU A 18 -15.28 -23.83 31.12
CA LEU A 18 -14.30 -24.85 31.50
C LEU A 18 -12.84 -24.39 31.31
N ILE A 19 -12.58 -23.54 30.31
CA ILE A 19 -11.26 -22.95 30.08
C ILE A 19 -11.04 -21.65 30.88
N GLY A 20 -12.02 -21.22 31.70
CA GLY A 20 -11.88 -20.02 32.53
C GLY A 20 -11.97 -18.70 31.78
N GLN A 21 -12.47 -18.70 30.54
CA GLN A 21 -12.50 -17.52 29.67
C GLN A 21 -13.92 -17.22 29.18
N CYS A 22 -14.94 -17.32 30.04
CA CYS A 22 -16.30 -16.89 29.67
C CYS A 22 -16.42 -15.36 29.69
N ASP A 23 -17.50 -14.85 29.09
CA ASP A 23 -17.87 -13.43 29.13
C ASP A 23 -18.99 -13.18 30.15
N CYS A 24 -19.05 -13.97 31.23
CA CYS A 24 -20.11 -13.83 32.23
C CYS A 24 -19.84 -12.67 33.19
N PRO A 25 -20.90 -12.01 33.71
CA PRO A 25 -20.76 -10.86 34.63
C PRO A 25 -20.27 -11.24 36.03
N ASP A 26 -20.17 -12.55 36.31
CA ASP A 26 -19.75 -13.08 37.60
C ASP A 26 -18.23 -12.97 37.77
N SER A 27 -17.76 -12.78 39.00
CA SER A 27 -16.33 -12.75 39.29
C SER A 27 -15.70 -14.12 39.04
N HIS A 28 -14.91 -14.26 37.99
CA HIS A 28 -14.16 -15.49 37.71
C HIS A 28 -12.93 -15.61 38.59
N PHE A 29 -12.57 -16.85 38.92
CA PHE A 29 -11.31 -17.16 39.57
C PHE A 29 -10.17 -16.68 38.65
N SER A 30 -9.38 -15.72 39.09
CA SER A 30 -8.18 -15.30 38.37
C SER A 30 -7.14 -16.39 38.53
N PHE A 31 -6.89 -17.16 37.47
CA PHE A 31 -5.83 -18.15 37.47
C PHE A 31 -4.47 -17.46 37.57
N ASN A 32 -3.60 -17.96 38.46
CA ASN A 32 -2.19 -17.62 38.40
C ASN A 32 -1.57 -18.25 37.14
N ILE A 33 -0.40 -17.76 36.71
CA ILE A 33 0.31 -18.28 35.54
C ILE A 33 0.53 -19.80 35.64
N ASP A 34 0.83 -20.32 36.83
CA ASP A 34 1.05 -21.76 37.03
C ASP A 34 -0.25 -22.59 36.90
N ASP A 35 -1.40 -22.02 37.28
CA ASP A 35 -2.68 -22.68 37.09
C ASP A 35 -3.09 -22.68 35.60
N LEU A 36 -2.80 -21.61 34.88
CA LEU A 36 -3.02 -21.54 33.42
C LEU A 36 -2.18 -22.57 32.66
N VAL A 37 -0.94 -22.82 33.11
CA VAL A 37 -0.08 -23.88 32.56
C VAL A 37 -0.75 -25.25 32.76
N LEU A 38 -1.22 -25.56 33.98
CA LEU A 38 -1.83 -26.84 34.31
C LEU A 38 -3.15 -27.09 33.55
N VAL A 39 -3.97 -26.04 33.40
CA VAL A 39 -5.18 -26.12 32.56
C VAL A 39 -4.78 -26.33 31.10
N GLY A 40 -3.76 -25.62 30.60
CA GLY A 40 -3.22 -25.82 29.26
C GLY A 40 -2.74 -27.25 28.99
N ASP A 41 -2.04 -27.88 29.94
CA ASP A 41 -1.60 -29.28 29.84
C ASP A 41 -2.80 -30.24 29.76
N SER A 42 -3.81 -30.01 30.59
CA SER A 42 -5.02 -30.83 30.61
C SER A 42 -5.81 -30.72 29.30
N PHE A 43 -5.89 -29.52 28.73
CA PHE A 43 -6.60 -29.26 27.48
C PHE A 43 -5.82 -29.65 26.23
N ALA A 44 -4.50 -29.91 26.32
CA ALA A 44 -3.70 -30.35 25.17
C ALA A 44 -4.22 -31.67 24.57
N THR A 45 -4.68 -32.61 25.40
CA THR A 45 -5.29 -33.87 24.93
C THR A 45 -6.61 -33.65 24.17
N PHE A 46 -7.39 -32.63 24.54
CA PHE A 46 -8.69 -32.35 23.93
C PHE A 46 -8.61 -31.40 22.72
N LEU A 47 -7.49 -30.71 22.54
CA LEU A 47 -7.29 -29.69 21.51
C LEU A 47 -7.62 -30.18 20.08
N PRO A 48 -7.18 -31.37 19.62
CA PRO A 48 -7.49 -31.82 18.26
C PRO A 48 -9.01 -32.00 18.04
N GLY A 49 -9.72 -32.50 19.04
CA GLY A 49 -11.17 -32.71 18.97
C GLY A 49 -11.93 -31.38 18.94
N ILE A 50 -11.56 -30.46 19.85
CA ILE A 50 -12.20 -29.14 19.95
C ILE A 50 -11.91 -28.31 18.70
N SER A 51 -10.65 -28.21 18.26
CA SER A 51 -10.26 -27.40 17.11
C SER A 51 -10.91 -27.89 15.80
N LEU A 52 -10.99 -29.20 15.59
CA LEU A 52 -11.64 -29.78 14.41
C LEU A 52 -13.15 -29.61 14.45
N ALA A 53 -13.80 -29.82 15.60
CA ALA A 53 -15.24 -29.63 15.75
C ALA A 53 -15.64 -28.17 15.52
N MET A 54 -14.94 -27.23 16.16
CA MET A 54 -15.19 -25.80 15.96
C MET A 54 -14.91 -25.36 14.52
N SER A 55 -13.81 -25.81 13.89
CA SER A 55 -13.53 -25.50 12.48
C SER A 55 -14.63 -26.01 11.53
N ARG A 56 -15.20 -27.20 11.79
CA ARG A 56 -16.35 -27.73 11.02
C ARG A 56 -17.60 -26.88 11.20
N ILE A 57 -17.89 -26.43 12.43
CA ILE A 57 -19.01 -25.53 12.70
C ILE A 57 -18.79 -24.20 11.97
N ILE A 58 -17.59 -23.61 12.06
CA ILE A 58 -17.27 -22.34 11.39
C ILE A 58 -17.44 -22.45 9.87
N SER A 59 -16.99 -23.57 9.29
CA SER A 59 -17.10 -23.85 7.85
C SER A 59 -18.49 -24.36 7.42
N GLY A 60 -19.46 -24.42 8.33
CA GLY A 60 -20.81 -24.94 8.08
C GLY A 60 -21.70 -24.00 7.28
N ASP A 61 -22.91 -24.47 6.94
CA ASP A 61 -23.90 -23.69 6.18
C ASP A 61 -24.29 -22.40 6.94
N VAL A 62 -24.40 -21.28 6.21
CA VAL A 62 -24.84 -19.95 6.68
C VAL A 62 -26.17 -20.04 7.45
N LYS A 63 -27.02 -21.02 7.13
CA LYS A 63 -28.29 -21.29 7.83
C LYS A 63 -28.16 -21.62 9.32
N GLN A 64 -26.97 -21.92 9.84
CA GLN A 64 -26.77 -22.15 11.28
C GLN A 64 -26.88 -20.86 12.12
N GLY A 65 -26.76 -19.70 11.48
CA GLY A 65 -26.86 -18.38 12.12
C GLY A 65 -25.51 -17.88 12.66
N HIS A 66 -25.27 -16.58 12.51
CA HIS A 66 -23.98 -15.95 12.81
C HIS A 66 -23.53 -16.10 14.29
N LEU A 67 -24.46 -16.18 15.24
CA LEU A 67 -24.14 -16.35 16.67
C LEU A 67 -23.42 -17.67 16.95
N VAL A 68 -23.83 -18.76 16.30
CA VAL A 68 -23.21 -20.08 16.45
C VAL A 68 -21.77 -20.02 15.95
N THR A 69 -21.54 -19.37 14.80
CA THR A 69 -20.21 -19.17 14.22
C THR A 69 -19.32 -18.29 15.11
N ILE A 70 -19.85 -17.20 15.67
CA ILE A 70 -19.10 -16.32 16.59
C ILE A 70 -18.60 -17.09 17.81
N TYR A 71 -19.49 -17.84 18.49
CA TYR A 71 -19.07 -18.63 19.65
C TYR A 71 -18.11 -19.76 19.28
N ALA A 72 -18.24 -20.34 18.09
CA ALA A 72 -17.30 -21.37 17.62
C ALA A 72 -15.90 -20.79 17.37
N ILE A 73 -15.80 -19.61 16.74
CA ILE A 73 -14.53 -18.87 16.59
C ILE A 73 -13.95 -18.56 17.97
N LYS A 74 -14.77 -18.05 18.89
CA LYS A 74 -14.37 -17.71 20.26
C LYS A 74 -13.82 -18.89 21.04
N VAL A 75 -14.50 -20.05 21.02
CA VAL A 75 -13.97 -21.28 21.63
C VAL A 75 -12.67 -21.69 20.96
N TRP A 76 -12.60 -21.65 19.63
CA TRP A 76 -11.43 -22.08 18.88
C TRP A 76 -10.17 -21.30 19.28
N TYR A 77 -10.18 -19.96 19.21
CA TYR A 77 -8.97 -19.19 19.50
C TYR A 77 -8.63 -19.13 20.98
N LYS A 78 -9.63 -19.13 21.88
CA LYS A 78 -9.40 -19.13 23.33
C LYS A 78 -8.76 -20.45 23.79
N THR A 79 -9.23 -21.59 23.27
CA THR A 79 -8.62 -22.89 23.56
C THR A 79 -7.22 -23.00 22.95
N VAL A 80 -7.03 -22.58 21.69
CA VAL A 80 -5.69 -22.58 21.06
C VAL A 80 -4.74 -21.67 21.81
N GLY A 81 -5.14 -20.43 22.12
CA GLY A 81 -4.32 -19.47 22.86
C GLY A 81 -3.98 -19.92 24.28
N LEU A 82 -4.82 -20.73 24.93
CA LEU A 82 -4.52 -21.30 26.24
C LEU A 82 -3.45 -22.40 26.18
N VAL A 83 -3.59 -23.32 25.21
CA VAL A 83 -2.73 -24.50 25.09
C VAL A 83 -1.38 -24.18 24.44
N MET A 84 -1.39 -23.30 23.44
CA MET A 84 -0.26 -22.97 22.57
C MET A 84 0.36 -21.58 22.87
N ALA A 85 0.03 -20.96 24.01
CA ALA A 85 0.67 -19.71 24.42
C ALA A 85 2.15 -19.94 24.71
N ASP A 86 3.00 -19.11 24.11
CA ASP A 86 4.45 -19.23 24.21
C ASP A 86 4.92 -19.07 25.66
N GLU A 87 4.32 -18.16 26.42
CA GLU A 87 4.60 -17.95 27.86
C GLU A 87 4.42 -19.23 28.68
N HIS A 88 3.46 -20.08 28.30
CA HIS A 88 3.14 -21.32 29.00
C HIS A 88 4.05 -22.48 28.57
N LEU A 89 4.80 -22.32 27.46
CA LEU A 89 5.67 -23.34 26.88
C LEU A 89 7.15 -23.14 27.23
N VAL A 90 7.54 -21.98 27.79
CA VAL A 90 8.95 -21.68 28.18
C VAL A 90 9.39 -22.42 29.45
N LYS A 91 8.46 -22.81 30.33
CA LYS A 91 8.82 -23.56 31.54
C LYS A 91 9.00 -25.03 31.16
N ASP A 92 10.21 -25.55 31.37
CA ASP A 92 10.46 -26.99 31.52
C ASP A 92 9.70 -27.53 32.76
N THR A 93 8.37 -27.54 32.72
CA THR A 93 7.53 -28.24 33.71
C THR A 93 7.56 -29.76 33.52
N CYS A 94 8.30 -30.25 32.51
CA CYS A 94 8.62 -31.67 32.35
C CYS A 94 9.27 -32.28 33.62
N GLY A 95 9.85 -31.45 34.51
CA GLY A 95 10.56 -31.94 35.70
C GLY A 95 9.82 -31.92 37.04
N LYS A 96 8.73 -31.15 37.25
CA LYS A 96 8.20 -30.94 38.61
C LYS A 96 6.67 -30.98 38.71
N LYS A 97 6.22 -32.13 39.23
CA LYS A 97 4.92 -32.44 39.88
C LYS A 97 3.80 -32.97 38.98
N MET A 98 3.97 -34.23 38.58
CA MET A 98 2.91 -35.22 38.83
C MET A 98 3.55 -36.50 39.38
N LEU A 99 4.14 -36.38 40.58
CA LEU A 99 4.42 -37.56 41.39
C LEU A 99 3.08 -38.21 41.72
N SER A 100 2.99 -39.52 41.44
CA SER A 100 1.98 -40.50 41.90
C SER A 100 0.68 -40.69 41.11
N THR A 101 0.74 -41.12 39.84
CA THR A 101 -0.24 -42.10 39.32
C THR A 101 0.31 -42.94 38.15
N GLU A 102 1.37 -43.72 38.40
CA GLU A 102 2.04 -44.53 37.36
C GLU A 102 1.23 -45.74 36.82
N GLN A 103 -0.06 -45.90 37.12
CA GLN A 103 -0.81 -47.11 36.72
C GLN A 103 -2.26 -46.85 36.27
N SER A 104 -2.47 -45.95 35.31
CA SER A 104 -3.78 -45.83 34.66
C SER A 104 -3.66 -45.73 33.14
N LYS A 105 -4.61 -46.36 32.40
CA LYS A 105 -4.76 -46.18 30.94
C LYS A 105 -4.90 -44.70 30.54
N LEU A 106 -5.33 -43.85 31.47
CA LEU A 106 -5.46 -42.40 31.34
C LEU A 106 -4.10 -41.69 31.21
N ALA A 107 -3.05 -42.16 31.88
CA ALA A 107 -1.71 -41.56 31.76
C ALA A 107 -1.15 -41.69 30.33
N LYS A 108 -1.56 -42.71 29.57
CA LYS A 108 -1.20 -42.87 28.14
C LYS A 108 -1.94 -41.90 27.21
N LEU A 109 -3.00 -41.25 27.68
CA LEU A 109 -3.79 -40.27 26.91
C LEU A 109 -3.35 -38.82 27.18
N ILE A 110 -2.51 -38.59 28.20
CA ILE A 110 -2.00 -37.25 28.53
C ILE A 110 -0.96 -36.85 27.50
N VAL A 111 -1.16 -35.69 26.91
CA VAL A 111 -0.26 -35.12 25.91
C VAL A 111 0.74 -34.20 26.60
N ASN A 112 2.02 -34.51 26.47
CA ASN A 112 3.09 -33.61 26.88
C ASN A 112 3.37 -32.60 25.77
N ARG A 113 3.35 -31.31 26.09
CA ARG A 113 3.57 -30.20 25.15
C ARG A 113 5.07 -30.02 24.83
N THR A 114 5.71 -31.07 24.31
CA THR A 114 7.11 -31.00 23.87
C THR A 114 7.27 -30.04 22.68
N PRO A 115 8.47 -29.49 22.43
CA PRO A 115 8.69 -28.64 21.26
C PRO A 115 8.35 -29.32 19.93
N GLU A 116 8.57 -30.65 19.78
CA GLU A 116 8.14 -31.35 18.57
C GLU A 116 6.62 -31.43 18.46
N TRP A 117 5.92 -31.65 19.58
CA TRP A 117 4.47 -31.67 19.61
C TRP A 117 3.88 -30.31 19.24
N VAL A 118 4.43 -29.22 19.79
CA VAL A 118 4.02 -27.85 19.46
C VAL A 118 4.20 -27.58 17.97
N LYS A 119 5.35 -27.96 17.39
CA LYS A 119 5.59 -27.79 15.95
C LYS A 119 4.63 -28.61 15.08
N SER A 120 4.40 -29.89 15.41
CA SER A 120 3.49 -30.77 14.66
C SER A 120 2.03 -30.34 14.77
N THR A 121 1.63 -29.86 15.95
CA THR A 121 0.26 -29.41 16.21
C THR A 121 0.01 -28.03 15.61
N GLY A 122 0.99 -27.12 15.68
CA GLY A 122 0.95 -25.81 15.05
C GLY A 122 0.69 -25.90 13.55
N SER A 123 1.42 -26.75 12.81
CA SER A 123 1.21 -26.91 11.36
C SER A 123 -0.17 -27.49 11.01
N LYS A 124 -0.72 -28.40 11.84
CA LYS A 124 -2.09 -28.91 11.65
C LYS A 124 -3.15 -27.85 11.96
N LEU A 125 -2.91 -27.02 12.98
CA LEU A 125 -3.79 -25.91 13.33
C LEU A 125 -3.74 -24.80 12.28
N ASP A 126 -2.60 -24.58 11.61
CA ASP A 126 -2.48 -23.63 10.50
C ASP A 126 -3.43 -23.99 9.34
N ILE A 127 -3.54 -25.28 8.99
CA ILE A 127 -4.49 -25.75 7.97
C ILE A 127 -5.94 -25.45 8.38
N LEU A 128 -6.28 -25.64 9.66
CA LEU A 128 -7.62 -25.32 10.16
C LEU A 128 -7.87 -23.81 10.19
N LEU A 129 -6.86 -23.03 10.56
CA LEU A 129 -6.91 -21.57 10.58
C LEU A 129 -7.10 -21.02 9.17
N GLU A 130 -6.38 -21.54 8.18
CA GLU A 130 -6.55 -21.20 6.77
C GLU A 130 -7.99 -21.39 6.31
N LYS A 131 -8.58 -22.53 6.65
CA LYS A 131 -9.99 -22.80 6.35
C LYS A 131 -10.93 -21.80 7.03
N ILE A 132 -10.69 -21.48 8.30
CA ILE A 132 -11.48 -20.51 9.07
C ILE A 132 -11.42 -19.11 8.44
N CYS A 133 -10.22 -18.65 8.09
CA CYS A 133 -10.00 -17.34 7.49
C CYS A 133 -10.70 -17.21 6.13
N ASN A 134 -10.52 -18.21 5.25
CA ASN A 134 -11.12 -18.20 3.91
C ASN A 134 -12.66 -18.24 3.96
N CYS A 135 -13.25 -19.01 4.87
CA CYS A 135 -14.71 -19.06 5.02
C CYS A 135 -15.31 -17.77 5.60
N THR A 136 -14.56 -17.07 6.46
CA THR A 136 -15.08 -15.93 7.24
C THR A 136 -14.89 -14.59 6.53
N ALA A 137 -13.81 -14.43 5.75
CA ALA A 137 -13.48 -13.16 5.12
C ALA A 137 -14.44 -12.76 3.98
N SER A 138 -14.89 -13.72 3.15
CA SER A 138 -15.58 -13.37 1.91
C SER A 138 -17.11 -13.34 1.98
N ASN A 139 -17.77 -14.07 2.91
CA ASN A 139 -19.23 -14.29 2.85
C ASN A 139 -19.95 -14.33 4.21
N MET A 140 -19.28 -14.01 5.31
CA MET A 140 -19.89 -14.05 6.65
C MET A 140 -20.38 -12.68 7.11
N HIS A 141 -21.40 -12.70 7.95
CA HIS A 141 -21.96 -11.52 8.61
C HIS A 141 -20.86 -10.72 9.33
N TRP A 142 -20.93 -9.39 9.29
CA TRP A 142 -19.90 -8.48 9.82
C TRP A 142 -19.50 -8.76 11.28
N LYS A 143 -20.43 -9.20 12.15
CA LYS A 143 -20.10 -9.61 13.53
C LYS A 143 -19.15 -10.80 13.60
N THR A 144 -19.23 -11.71 12.64
CA THR A 144 -18.31 -12.85 12.54
C THR A 144 -16.92 -12.38 12.10
N ARG A 145 -16.85 -11.38 11.21
CA ARG A 145 -15.59 -10.72 10.83
C ARG A 145 -14.96 -9.96 12.01
N LEU A 146 -15.79 -9.34 12.85
CA LEU A 146 -15.34 -8.72 14.09
C LEU A 146 -14.73 -9.75 15.06
N GLU A 147 -15.34 -10.91 15.23
CA GLU A 147 -14.77 -11.98 16.06
C GLU A 147 -13.49 -12.56 15.46
N LEU A 148 -13.35 -12.56 14.12
CA LEU A 148 -12.11 -12.92 13.45
C LEU A 148 -10.97 -11.93 13.79
N ILE A 149 -11.27 -10.64 13.92
CA ILE A 149 -10.29 -9.64 14.40
C ILE A 149 -9.86 -9.96 15.84
N GLU A 150 -10.79 -10.34 16.72
CA GLU A 150 -10.45 -10.74 18.10
C GLU A 150 -9.62 -12.03 18.15
N LEU A 151 -9.89 -12.99 17.26
CA LEU A 151 -9.06 -14.18 17.10
C LEU A 151 -7.60 -13.78 16.82
N VAL A 152 -7.38 -12.87 15.86
CA VAL A 152 -6.01 -12.43 15.53
C VAL A 152 -5.40 -11.67 16.71
N ASN A 153 -6.14 -10.74 17.31
CA ASN A 153 -5.69 -9.98 18.49
C ASN A 153 -5.31 -10.87 19.67
N HIS A 154 -5.95 -12.03 19.81
CA HIS A 154 -5.66 -12.98 20.88
C HIS A 154 -4.42 -13.83 20.59
N LEU A 155 -4.30 -14.37 19.37
CA LEU A 155 -3.27 -15.34 19.00
C LEU A 155 -1.93 -14.69 18.69
N LEU A 156 -1.92 -13.57 17.96
CA LEU A 156 -0.69 -12.94 17.49
C LEU A 156 0.25 -12.54 18.64
N PRO A 157 -0.22 -11.95 19.76
CA PRO A 157 0.66 -11.60 20.88
C PRO A 157 1.07 -12.81 21.73
N ARG A 158 0.26 -13.87 21.80
CA ARG A 158 0.44 -14.99 22.72
C ARG A 158 1.16 -16.20 22.11
N CYS A 159 1.07 -16.37 20.80
CA CYS A 159 1.49 -17.59 20.11
C CYS A 159 2.48 -17.31 18.96
N ASN A 160 3.25 -16.22 19.02
CA ASN A 160 4.16 -15.82 17.94
C ASN A 160 5.28 -16.83 17.64
N LYS A 161 5.73 -17.63 18.61
CA LYS A 161 6.71 -18.71 18.39
C LYS A 161 6.02 -20.00 17.97
N SER A 162 4.92 -20.35 18.62
CA SER A 162 4.17 -21.57 18.36
C SER A 162 3.44 -21.58 17.01
N PHE A 163 3.07 -20.41 16.50
CA PHE A 163 2.35 -20.19 15.24
C PHE A 163 3.17 -19.38 14.22
N LYS A 164 4.49 -19.59 14.16
CA LYS A 164 5.38 -18.82 13.27
C LYS A 164 4.90 -18.82 11.80
N GLU A 165 4.48 -19.98 11.29
CA GLU A 165 4.01 -20.16 9.90
C GLU A 165 2.67 -19.45 9.63
N SER A 166 1.85 -19.28 10.67
CA SER A 166 0.52 -18.68 10.55
C SER A 166 0.50 -17.16 10.71
N ILE A 167 1.60 -16.55 11.19
CA ILE A 167 1.68 -15.09 11.39
C ILE A 167 1.33 -14.34 10.11
N GLY A 168 1.91 -14.74 8.97
CA GLY A 168 1.66 -14.10 7.69
C GLY A 168 0.18 -14.08 7.34
N ARG A 169 -0.50 -15.22 7.51
CA ARG A 169 -1.93 -15.37 7.24
C ARG A 169 -2.81 -14.58 8.21
N LEU A 170 -2.45 -14.55 9.50
CA LEU A 170 -3.17 -13.73 10.49
C LEU A 170 -3.08 -12.23 10.17
N LEU A 171 -1.93 -11.79 9.65
CA LEU A 171 -1.74 -10.41 9.19
C LEU A 171 -2.50 -10.12 7.91
N GLU A 172 -2.52 -11.04 6.94
CA GLU A 172 -3.35 -10.91 5.73
C GLU A 172 -4.81 -10.67 6.06
N VAL A 173 -5.34 -11.38 7.06
CA VAL A 173 -6.72 -11.20 7.53
C VAL A 173 -6.94 -9.80 8.10
N LEU A 174 -6.08 -9.34 9.01
CA LEU A 174 -6.21 -7.99 9.57
C LEU A 174 -6.12 -6.94 8.47
N VAL A 175 -5.12 -7.05 7.60
CA VAL A 175 -4.93 -6.06 6.53
C VAL A 175 -6.10 -6.08 5.54
N GLY A 176 -6.61 -7.25 5.17
CA GLY A 176 -7.78 -7.38 4.31
C GLY A 176 -9.03 -6.73 4.91
N LEU A 177 -9.19 -6.79 6.23
CA LEU A 177 -10.34 -6.21 6.95
C LEU A 177 -10.20 -4.70 7.23
N ILE A 178 -9.05 -4.06 6.96
CA ILE A 178 -8.91 -2.59 7.06
C ILE A 178 -9.92 -1.89 6.13
N GLY A 179 -10.21 -2.48 4.98
CA GLY A 179 -11.14 -1.93 3.99
C GLY A 179 -12.56 -2.49 4.04
N ASP A 180 -12.98 -3.09 5.16
CA ASP A 180 -14.32 -3.68 5.29
C ASP A 180 -15.43 -2.66 4.97
N GLU A 181 -16.57 -3.07 4.41
CA GLU A 181 -17.69 -2.16 4.12
C GLU A 181 -18.26 -1.48 5.38
N ARG A 182 -18.08 -2.08 6.57
CA ARG A 182 -18.63 -1.58 7.83
C ARG A 182 -17.60 -0.81 8.66
N PRO A 183 -17.92 0.43 9.09
CA PRO A 183 -17.00 1.27 9.85
C PRO A 183 -16.64 0.67 11.21
N GLU A 184 -17.51 -0.13 11.84
CA GLU A 184 -17.24 -0.76 13.14
C GLU A 184 -16.11 -1.81 13.03
N VAL A 185 -16.11 -2.57 11.93
CA VAL A 185 -15.08 -3.58 11.64
C VAL A 185 -13.77 -2.88 11.31
N GLN A 186 -13.81 -1.86 10.44
CA GLN A 186 -12.63 -1.06 10.10
C GLN A 186 -11.99 -0.43 11.35
N THR A 187 -12.78 0.22 12.20
CA THR A 187 -12.29 0.91 13.40
C THR A 187 -11.62 -0.08 14.36
N ARG A 188 -12.28 -1.22 14.61
CA ARG A 188 -11.71 -2.24 15.50
C ARG A 188 -10.44 -2.85 14.91
N CYS A 189 -10.43 -3.12 13.60
CA CYS A 189 -9.27 -3.65 12.91
C CYS A 189 -8.08 -2.70 13.02
N SER A 190 -8.29 -1.41 12.75
CA SER A 190 -7.26 -0.36 12.87
C SER A 190 -6.72 -0.23 14.30
N GLN A 191 -7.57 -0.37 15.33
CA GLN A 191 -7.12 -0.37 16.74
C GLN A 191 -6.23 -1.57 17.06
N VAL A 192 -6.66 -2.78 16.67
CA VAL A 192 -5.88 -4.00 16.89
C VAL A 192 -4.55 -3.91 16.15
N LEU A 193 -4.59 -3.47 14.91
CA LEU A 193 -3.42 -3.36 14.06
C LEU A 193 -2.41 -2.33 14.61
N ARG A 194 -2.87 -1.19 15.14
CA ARG A 194 -2.02 -0.25 15.90
C ARG A 194 -1.40 -0.89 17.14
N SER A 195 -2.18 -1.64 17.92
CA SER A 195 -1.64 -2.33 19.11
C SER A 195 -0.61 -3.41 18.76
N VAL A 196 -0.76 -4.05 17.60
CA VAL A 196 0.20 -5.01 17.06
C VAL A 196 1.46 -4.30 16.60
N SER A 197 1.33 -3.21 15.84
CA SER A 197 2.50 -2.44 15.37
C SER A 197 3.32 -1.89 16.53
N GLU A 198 2.68 -1.33 17.57
CA GLU A 198 3.35 -0.83 18.78
C GLU A 198 4.16 -1.94 19.47
N LYS A 199 3.57 -3.12 19.66
CA LYS A 199 4.26 -4.27 20.26
C LYS A 199 5.42 -4.75 19.39
N CYS A 200 5.27 -4.74 18.07
CA CYS A 200 6.31 -5.12 17.11
C CYS A 200 7.46 -4.11 17.04
N ILE A 201 7.21 -2.84 17.36
CA ILE A 201 8.24 -1.80 17.49
C ILE A 201 8.98 -1.99 18.82
N MET A 202 8.25 -2.16 19.92
CA MET A 202 8.81 -2.31 21.27
C MET A 202 9.65 -3.58 21.44
N SER A 203 9.32 -4.66 20.74
CA SER A 203 9.92 -5.98 20.98
C SER A 203 10.99 -6.41 19.96
N GLU A 204 11.51 -5.51 19.11
CA GLU A 204 12.47 -5.81 18.01
C GLU A 204 12.22 -7.17 17.34
N ASN A 205 10.95 -7.50 17.05
CA ASN A 205 10.59 -8.85 16.62
C ASN A 205 11.01 -9.05 15.15
N LYS A 206 12.29 -9.35 14.92
CA LYS A 206 12.89 -9.49 13.58
C LYS A 206 12.10 -10.48 12.72
N ALA A 207 11.70 -11.61 13.31
CA ALA A 207 10.89 -12.62 12.64
C ALA A 207 9.56 -12.09 12.07
N PHE A 208 8.94 -11.09 12.72
CA PHE A 208 7.70 -10.49 12.24
C PHE A 208 7.94 -9.58 11.03
N ALA A 209 9.00 -8.76 11.08
CA ALA A 209 9.39 -7.91 9.97
C ALA A 209 9.83 -8.75 8.75
N ASP A 210 10.53 -9.86 8.99
CA ASP A 210 10.94 -10.81 7.95
C ASP A 210 9.71 -11.40 7.24
N VAL A 211 8.71 -11.90 7.97
CA VAL A 211 7.45 -12.43 7.41
C VAL A 211 6.70 -11.38 6.59
N LEU A 212 6.60 -10.14 7.10
CA LEU A 212 5.99 -9.03 6.35
C LEU A 212 6.76 -8.71 5.07
N SER A 213 8.10 -8.73 5.11
CA SER A 213 8.94 -8.44 3.95
C SER A 213 8.82 -9.52 2.86
N GLU A 214 8.72 -10.79 3.26
CA GLU A 214 8.52 -11.93 2.36
C GLU A 214 7.13 -11.87 1.71
N ASN A 215 6.08 -11.60 2.50
CA ASN A 215 4.72 -11.42 2.01
C ASN A 215 4.61 -10.24 1.05
N LEU A 216 5.26 -9.10 1.38
CA LEU A 216 5.34 -7.94 0.51
C LEU A 216 6.01 -8.30 -0.82
N HIS A 217 7.13 -9.03 -0.78
CA HIS A 217 7.84 -9.45 -1.99
C HIS A 217 6.99 -10.38 -2.87
N SER A 218 6.33 -11.37 -2.27
CA SER A 218 5.43 -12.30 -2.96
C SER A 218 4.23 -11.60 -3.61
N LEU A 219 3.59 -10.69 -2.86
CA LEU A 219 2.47 -9.89 -3.36
C LEU A 219 2.91 -9.01 -4.52
N THR A 220 3.97 -8.24 -4.34
CA THR A 220 4.54 -7.36 -5.36
C THR A 220 4.96 -8.14 -6.62
N THR A 221 5.40 -9.38 -6.43
CA THR A 221 5.78 -10.27 -7.53
C THR A 221 4.58 -10.68 -8.39
N SER A 222 3.46 -10.99 -7.74
CA SER A 222 2.23 -11.40 -8.41
C SER A 222 1.33 -10.22 -8.82
N LEU A 223 1.57 -9.03 -8.28
CA LEU A 223 0.71 -7.86 -8.41
C LEU A 223 0.39 -7.46 -9.86
N PRO A 224 1.35 -7.36 -10.80
CA PRO A 224 1.02 -7.01 -12.18
C PRO A 224 0.14 -8.05 -12.89
N ARG A 225 0.26 -9.33 -12.50
CA ARG A 225 -0.62 -10.38 -13.02
C ARG A 225 -2.03 -10.23 -12.43
N LEU A 226 -2.13 -10.05 -11.12
CA LEU A 226 -3.41 -9.88 -10.42
C LEU A 226 -4.18 -8.67 -10.93
N MET A 227 -3.49 -7.55 -11.19
CA MET A 227 -4.11 -6.34 -11.77
C MET A 227 -4.66 -6.54 -13.17
N ARG A 228 -4.13 -7.50 -13.94
CA ARG A 228 -4.64 -7.85 -15.28
C ARG A 228 -5.81 -8.83 -15.24
N THR A 229 -5.80 -9.75 -14.27
CA THR A 229 -6.72 -10.90 -14.27
C THR A 229 -7.92 -10.75 -13.36
N LEU A 230 -7.80 -10.00 -12.26
CA LEU A 230 -8.88 -9.85 -11.28
C LEU A 230 -9.92 -8.82 -11.75
N ASP A 231 -11.10 -8.89 -11.15
CA ASP A 231 -12.11 -7.84 -11.22
C ASP A 231 -11.71 -6.64 -10.34
N ASP A 232 -12.41 -5.52 -10.47
CA ASP A 232 -12.06 -4.29 -9.74
C ASP A 232 -12.12 -4.46 -8.21
N GLN A 233 -12.99 -5.33 -7.68
CA GLN A 233 -13.04 -5.67 -6.25
C GLN A 233 -11.82 -6.48 -5.80
N GLY A 234 -11.39 -7.47 -6.59
CA GLY A 234 -10.16 -8.21 -6.35
C GLY A 234 -8.91 -7.33 -6.42
N LYS A 235 -8.83 -6.43 -7.42
CA LYS A 235 -7.74 -5.44 -7.54
C LYS A 235 -7.67 -4.55 -6.32
N LEU A 236 -8.81 -3.98 -5.92
CA LEU A 236 -8.93 -3.13 -4.74
C LEU A 236 -8.49 -3.86 -3.46
N SER A 237 -8.93 -5.10 -3.27
CA SER A 237 -8.53 -5.91 -2.10
C SER A 237 -7.02 -6.19 -2.08
N THR A 238 -6.45 -6.49 -3.24
CA THR A 238 -5.01 -6.75 -3.42
C THR A 238 -4.17 -5.50 -3.13
N LEU A 239 -4.60 -4.34 -3.60
CA LEU A 239 -3.90 -3.07 -3.34
C LEU A 239 -4.05 -2.60 -1.89
N ARG A 240 -5.19 -2.87 -1.24
CA ARG A 240 -5.35 -2.61 0.21
C ARG A 240 -4.41 -3.51 1.01
N LEU A 241 -4.22 -4.75 0.58
CA LEU A 241 -3.23 -5.65 1.17
C LEU A 241 -1.82 -5.09 1.07
N LEU A 242 -1.42 -4.63 -0.13
CA LEU A 242 -0.13 -3.99 -0.34
C LEU A 242 0.04 -2.76 0.56
N LEU A 243 -0.95 -1.86 0.57
CA LEU A 243 -0.91 -0.65 1.37
C LEU A 243 -0.78 -0.97 2.87
N GLY A 244 -1.55 -1.94 3.38
CA GLY A 244 -1.49 -2.28 4.80
C GLY A 244 -0.18 -2.96 5.21
N TYR A 245 0.46 -3.75 4.34
CA TYR A 245 1.81 -4.24 4.60
C TYR A 245 2.82 -3.10 4.74
N LEU A 246 2.74 -2.10 3.86
CA LEU A 246 3.59 -0.91 3.94
C LEU A 246 3.33 -0.13 5.24
N LYS A 247 2.06 0.15 5.56
CA LYS A 247 1.70 0.84 6.81
C LYS A 247 2.16 0.07 8.06
N LEU A 248 2.09 -1.27 8.05
CA LEU A 248 2.54 -2.13 9.16
C LEU A 248 4.06 -2.15 9.32
N LEU A 249 4.81 -2.16 8.22
CA LEU A 249 6.27 -2.11 8.25
C LEU A 249 6.76 -0.75 8.78
N GLY A 250 6.05 0.33 8.50
CA GLY A 250 6.40 1.68 8.96
C GLY A 250 7.83 2.05 8.57
N TYR A 251 8.62 2.58 9.52
CA TYR A 251 10.02 2.95 9.28
C TYR A 251 10.92 1.77 8.83
N LYS A 252 10.53 0.52 9.10
CA LYS A 252 11.29 -0.67 8.64
C LYS A 252 11.23 -0.85 7.13
N ILE A 253 10.35 -0.13 6.42
CA ILE A 253 10.36 -0.03 4.96
C ILE A 253 11.77 0.33 4.46
N ASN A 254 12.48 1.24 5.14
CA ASN A 254 13.85 1.62 4.78
C ASN A 254 14.79 0.41 4.72
N VAL A 255 14.73 -0.44 5.74
CA VAL A 255 15.58 -1.62 5.83
C VAL A 255 15.23 -2.63 4.73
N VAL A 256 13.93 -2.81 4.45
CA VAL A 256 13.45 -3.74 3.41
C VAL A 256 13.82 -3.24 2.01
N LEU A 257 13.65 -1.95 1.73
CA LEU A 257 13.89 -1.36 0.40
C LEU A 257 15.37 -1.11 0.10
N ASN A 258 16.26 -1.13 1.10
CA ASN A 258 17.70 -1.19 0.84
C ASN A 258 18.11 -2.47 0.07
N SER A 259 17.26 -3.50 0.07
CA SER A 259 17.48 -4.67 -0.79
C SER A 259 17.03 -4.39 -2.22
N THR A 260 17.98 -4.45 -3.15
CA THR A 260 17.76 -4.23 -4.59
C THR A 260 16.69 -5.15 -5.17
N ALA A 261 16.56 -6.38 -4.65
CA ALA A 261 15.53 -7.32 -5.06
C ALA A 261 14.12 -6.86 -4.68
N HIS A 262 13.94 -6.30 -3.48
CA HIS A 262 12.64 -5.80 -3.02
C HIS A 262 12.29 -4.48 -3.72
N LEU A 263 13.22 -3.52 -3.75
CA LEU A 263 13.03 -2.22 -4.42
C LEU A 263 12.78 -2.38 -5.92
N GLY A 264 13.61 -3.18 -6.60
CA GLY A 264 13.48 -3.45 -8.02
C GLY A 264 12.16 -4.15 -8.37
N ARG A 265 11.67 -5.07 -7.51
CA ARG A 265 10.39 -5.74 -7.76
C ARG A 265 9.20 -4.80 -7.54
N LEU A 266 9.25 -3.97 -6.50
CA LEU A 266 8.21 -2.99 -6.18
C LEU A 266 8.09 -1.90 -7.24
N SER A 267 9.21 -1.28 -7.59
CA SER A 267 9.26 -0.26 -8.64
C SER A 267 8.73 -0.80 -9.96
N LYS A 268 9.23 -1.94 -10.46
CA LYS A 268 8.74 -2.55 -11.70
C LYS A 268 7.25 -2.91 -11.65
N ALA A 269 6.75 -3.38 -10.50
CA ALA A 269 5.33 -3.67 -10.34
C ALA A 269 4.48 -2.40 -10.43
N LEU A 270 4.88 -1.32 -9.75
CA LEU A 270 4.19 -0.03 -9.80
C LEU A 270 4.20 0.55 -11.22
N LEU A 271 5.34 0.58 -11.90
CA LEU A 271 5.46 1.07 -13.27
C LEU A 271 4.57 0.30 -14.26
N GLN A 272 4.45 -1.02 -14.09
CA GLN A 272 3.55 -1.83 -14.91
C GLN A 272 2.09 -1.53 -14.63
N ILE A 273 1.68 -1.28 -13.39
CA ILE A 273 0.26 -1.09 -13.05
C ILE A 273 -0.22 0.31 -13.40
N LEU A 274 0.69 1.30 -13.29
CA LEU A 274 0.46 2.69 -13.63
C LEU A 274 0.62 2.97 -15.14
N GLU A 275 0.70 1.93 -15.96
CA GLU A 275 0.78 2.08 -17.42
C GLU A 275 -0.46 2.80 -17.95
N MET A 276 -0.22 4.01 -18.47
CA MET A 276 -1.26 4.87 -18.98
C MET A 276 -1.81 4.35 -20.30
N ASP A 277 -3.11 4.58 -20.50
CA ASP A 277 -3.77 4.37 -21.78
C ASP A 277 -3.63 5.65 -22.62
N VAL A 278 -2.86 5.56 -23.71
CA VAL A 278 -2.57 6.67 -24.64
C VAL A 278 -3.39 6.56 -25.93
N THR A 279 -4.46 5.77 -25.94
CA THR A 279 -5.31 5.56 -27.12
C THR A 279 -6.28 6.71 -27.41
N ASP A 280 -6.52 7.64 -26.48
CA ASP A 280 -7.46 8.75 -26.70
C ASP A 280 -6.90 9.78 -27.69
N VAL A 281 -7.40 9.72 -28.94
CA VAL A 281 -6.98 10.58 -30.04
C VAL A 281 -7.35 12.06 -29.81
N ARG A 282 -8.36 12.34 -28.96
CA ARG A 282 -8.85 13.71 -28.74
C ARG A 282 -7.79 14.63 -28.11
N ILE A 283 -6.83 14.06 -27.38
CA ILE A 283 -5.77 14.82 -26.71
C ILE A 283 -4.85 15.53 -27.71
N VAL A 284 -4.62 14.94 -28.90
CA VAL A 284 -3.81 15.54 -29.98
C VAL A 284 -4.64 16.49 -30.85
N GLU A 285 -5.95 16.27 -30.96
CA GLU A 285 -6.83 17.04 -31.85
C GLU A 285 -7.31 18.37 -31.24
N GLU A 286 -7.40 18.46 -29.91
CA GLU A 286 -7.79 19.69 -29.20
C GLU A 286 -6.68 20.75 -29.29
N ARG A 287 -6.83 21.66 -30.26
CA ARG A 287 -5.93 22.81 -30.47
C ARG A 287 -6.49 24.06 -29.82
N ARG A 288 -5.58 24.93 -29.37
CA ARG A 288 -5.94 26.25 -28.86
C ARG A 288 -6.56 27.10 -29.98
N VAL A 289 -7.89 27.24 -29.97
CA VAL A 289 -8.58 28.20 -30.85
C VAL A 289 -8.34 29.59 -30.26
N ALA A 290 -7.76 30.50 -31.05
CA ALA A 290 -7.40 31.87 -30.65
C ALA A 290 -8.57 32.76 -30.14
N SER A 291 -9.78 32.22 -30.00
CA SER A 291 -11.00 32.97 -29.65
C SER A 291 -11.63 32.61 -28.30
N GLU A 292 -11.11 31.62 -27.55
CA GLU A 292 -11.59 31.28 -26.20
C GLU A 292 -10.57 31.70 -25.15
N VAL A 293 -10.44 33.00 -24.94
CA VAL A 293 -9.91 33.53 -23.68
C VAL A 293 -11.10 33.66 -22.74
N GLU A 294 -11.45 32.59 -22.03
CA GLU A 294 -12.28 32.76 -20.84
C GLU A 294 -11.47 33.60 -19.84
N PRO A 295 -12.00 34.74 -19.35
CA PRO A 295 -11.27 35.57 -18.41
C PRO A 295 -11.08 34.80 -17.11
N LEU A 296 -9.82 34.70 -16.67
CA LEU A 296 -9.41 34.28 -15.33
C LEU A 296 -10.32 34.95 -14.29
N GLN A 297 -11.20 34.19 -13.66
CA GLN A 297 -12.12 34.72 -12.65
C GLN A 297 -11.32 35.21 -11.43
N SER A 298 -11.61 36.44 -11.00
CA SER A 298 -10.92 37.17 -9.93
C SER A 298 -11.13 36.55 -8.54
N PRO A 299 -10.12 36.62 -7.64
CA PRO A 299 -10.14 35.97 -6.32
C PRO A 299 -10.73 36.90 -5.25
N THR A 300 -12.03 37.20 -5.29
CA THR A 300 -12.61 38.18 -4.35
C THR A 300 -13.85 37.74 -3.60
N GLU A 301 -14.09 36.45 -3.41
CA GLU A 301 -15.16 36.01 -2.51
C GLU A 301 -14.79 34.80 -1.63
N LEU A 302 -14.99 35.03 -0.32
CA LEU A 302 -15.13 34.10 0.81
C LEU A 302 -13.88 33.72 1.64
N SER A 303 -13.63 34.60 2.61
CA SER A 303 -13.35 34.19 4.00
C SER A 303 -14.41 33.20 4.48
N ASN A 304 -14.05 31.94 4.71
CA ASN A 304 -14.48 31.14 5.86
C ASN A 304 -13.77 29.76 5.88
N SER A 305 -13.31 29.42 7.07
CA SER A 305 -12.61 28.20 7.51
C SER A 305 -13.13 26.89 6.86
N ASN A 306 -12.19 26.01 6.49
CA ASN A 306 -12.32 24.60 6.05
C ASN A 306 -12.26 24.31 4.53
N CYS A 307 -11.33 24.94 3.80
CA CYS A 307 -11.25 24.82 2.33
C CYS A 307 -9.96 24.21 1.74
N LEU A 308 -9.21 23.37 2.46
CA LEU A 308 -8.05 22.67 1.86
C LEU A 308 -8.45 21.44 1.02
N THR A 309 -9.66 20.92 1.17
CA THR A 309 -10.09 19.66 0.51
C THR A 309 -10.91 19.87 -0.76
N LYS A 310 -11.34 21.09 -1.07
CA LYS A 310 -12.22 21.38 -2.23
C LYS A 310 -11.51 22.01 -3.44
N TRP A 311 -10.30 22.55 -3.27
CA TRP A 311 -9.62 23.34 -4.32
C TRP A 311 -8.54 22.58 -5.11
N ILE A 312 -8.21 21.35 -4.75
CA ILE A 312 -7.20 20.54 -5.48
C ILE A 312 -7.79 19.89 -6.76
N LYS A 313 -9.12 19.94 -6.97
CA LYS A 313 -9.76 19.36 -8.16
C LYS A 313 -10.72 20.32 -8.90
N PRO A 314 -10.24 21.43 -9.51
CA PRO A 314 -10.79 21.83 -10.80
C PRO A 314 -10.38 20.77 -11.83
N ALA A 315 -11.29 20.41 -12.74
CA ALA A 315 -11.25 19.25 -13.64
C ALA A 315 -9.83 18.93 -14.17
N THR A 316 -9.09 18.09 -13.44
CA THR A 316 -7.92 17.42 -14.02
C THR A 316 -8.47 16.47 -15.07
N GLN A 317 -7.96 16.57 -16.30
CA GLN A 317 -8.31 15.61 -17.33
C GLN A 317 -8.05 14.21 -16.78
N ARG A 318 -9.09 13.37 -16.82
CA ARG A 318 -9.05 12.06 -16.19
C ARG A 318 -7.89 11.25 -16.77
N LYS A 319 -6.99 10.80 -15.90
CA LYS A 319 -5.90 9.87 -16.28
C LYS A 319 -6.51 8.48 -16.50
N TYR A 320 -6.30 7.93 -17.69
CA TYR A 320 -6.76 6.58 -18.04
C TYR A 320 -5.59 5.61 -17.95
N PHE A 321 -5.86 4.42 -17.41
CA PHE A 321 -4.87 3.38 -17.18
C PHE A 321 -5.31 2.09 -17.85
N LYS A 322 -4.36 1.31 -18.37
CA LYS A 322 -4.67 0.10 -19.15
C LYS A 322 -5.38 -0.98 -18.32
N TYR A 323 -5.12 -1.05 -17.02
CA TYR A 323 -5.52 -2.17 -16.19
C TYR A 323 -6.68 -1.85 -15.23
N PHE A 324 -7.09 -0.60 -15.11
CA PHE A 324 -8.22 -0.21 -14.26
C PHE A 324 -8.81 1.13 -14.69
N ASN A 325 -10.12 1.28 -14.47
CA ASN A 325 -10.84 2.53 -14.76
C ASN A 325 -11.37 3.21 -13.50
N ALA A 326 -11.42 2.49 -12.38
CA ALA A 326 -12.06 2.98 -11.17
C ALA A 326 -11.17 3.98 -10.40
N GLU A 327 -11.72 5.16 -10.08
CA GLU A 327 -10.97 6.25 -9.44
C GLU A 327 -10.45 5.90 -8.04
N HIS A 328 -11.15 5.02 -7.32
CA HIS A 328 -10.73 4.56 -6.00
C HIS A 328 -9.48 3.67 -6.06
N ILE A 329 -9.26 2.94 -7.17
CA ILE A 329 -8.02 2.16 -7.39
C ILE A 329 -6.86 3.12 -7.61
N PHE A 330 -7.09 4.19 -8.39
CA PHE A 330 -6.08 5.23 -8.60
C PHE A 330 -5.70 5.93 -7.30
N ALA A 331 -6.68 6.36 -6.50
CA ALA A 331 -6.45 6.99 -5.20
C ALA A 331 -5.64 6.07 -4.27
N LEU A 332 -5.89 4.76 -4.31
CA LEU A 332 -5.16 3.79 -3.50
C LEU A 332 -3.70 3.62 -3.95
N LEU A 333 -3.42 3.69 -5.26
CA LEU A 333 -2.05 3.70 -5.79
C LEU A 333 -1.30 4.98 -5.40
N GLN A 334 -1.97 6.15 -5.41
CA GLN A 334 -1.41 7.39 -4.88
C GLN A 334 -1.04 7.23 -3.40
N GLN A 335 -1.95 6.67 -2.59
CA GLN A 335 -1.68 6.38 -1.18
C GLN A 335 -0.50 5.42 -0.98
N ILE A 336 -0.35 4.40 -1.82
CA ILE A 336 0.82 3.50 -1.79
C ILE A 336 2.11 4.29 -2.03
N CYS A 337 2.17 5.10 -3.09
CA CYS A 337 3.33 5.93 -3.40
C CYS A 337 3.63 6.93 -2.27
N ARG A 338 2.62 7.57 -1.69
CA ARG A 338 2.81 8.50 -0.58
C ARG A 338 3.30 7.84 0.70
N VAL A 339 2.78 6.66 1.05
CA VAL A 339 3.28 5.89 2.19
C VAL A 339 4.75 5.47 1.99
N LEU A 340 5.13 5.14 0.75
CA LEU A 340 6.54 4.88 0.41
C LEU A 340 7.41 6.13 0.60
N GLY A 341 6.94 7.30 0.18
CA GLY A 341 7.66 8.56 0.39
C GLY A 341 7.75 8.98 1.86
N TYR A 342 6.71 8.69 2.65
CA TYR A 342 6.63 9.04 4.06
C TYR A 342 7.60 8.22 4.92
N TYR A 343 7.59 6.89 4.75
CA TYR A 343 8.40 5.96 5.55
C TYR A 343 9.76 5.62 4.92
N GLY A 344 9.87 5.72 3.60
CA GLY A 344 11.05 5.37 2.82
C GLY A 344 12.17 6.41 2.90
N ASN A 345 13.35 6.02 2.42
CA ASN A 345 14.48 6.90 2.26
C ASN A 345 14.29 7.61 0.92
N LEU A 346 13.92 8.89 0.99
CA LEU A 346 13.57 9.68 -0.18
C LEU A 346 14.71 9.75 -1.20
N TYR A 347 15.97 9.87 -0.75
CA TYR A 347 17.14 9.88 -1.64
C TYR A 347 17.23 8.59 -2.45
N LEU A 348 17.17 7.44 -1.78
CA LEU A 348 17.23 6.13 -2.44
C LEU A 348 16.04 5.90 -3.39
N LEU A 349 14.83 6.29 -2.98
CA LEU A 349 13.64 6.10 -3.79
C LEU A 349 13.65 6.99 -5.03
N VAL A 350 13.94 8.29 -4.87
CA VAL A 350 14.00 9.22 -5.99
C VAL A 350 15.10 8.81 -6.95
N ASP A 351 16.33 8.56 -6.47
CA ASP A 351 17.45 8.12 -7.30
C ASP A 351 17.08 6.88 -8.13
N HIS A 352 16.54 5.83 -7.49
CA HIS A 352 16.10 4.62 -8.17
C HIS A 352 14.99 4.86 -9.21
N PHE A 353 13.98 5.68 -8.92
CA PHE A 353 12.94 6.00 -9.89
C PHE A 353 13.42 6.95 -11.00
N MET A 354 14.42 7.79 -10.73
CA MET A 354 15.09 8.62 -11.75
C MET A 354 15.93 7.77 -12.70
N GLU A 355 16.63 6.75 -12.22
CA GLU A 355 17.30 5.76 -13.08
C GLU A 355 16.28 5.07 -14.02
N LEU A 356 15.14 4.63 -13.47
CA LEU A 356 14.08 4.01 -14.26
C LEU A 356 13.41 4.97 -15.26
N TYR A 357 13.32 6.26 -14.90
CA TYR A 357 12.84 7.32 -15.76
C TYR A 357 13.77 7.53 -16.98
N GLN A 358 15.08 7.43 -16.77
CA GLN A 358 16.09 7.53 -17.81
C GLN A 358 16.19 6.23 -18.66
N GLU A 359 15.98 5.06 -18.06
CA GLU A 359 16.14 3.74 -18.72
C GLU A 359 15.21 3.55 -19.93
N SER A 360 13.94 3.98 -19.84
CA SER A 360 12.97 3.74 -20.91
C SER A 360 11.87 4.79 -21.01
N VAL A 361 11.62 5.25 -22.24
CA VAL A 361 10.48 6.12 -22.60
C VAL A 361 9.13 5.49 -22.21
N VAL A 362 9.05 4.15 -22.19
CA VAL A 362 7.83 3.40 -21.82
C VAL A 362 7.46 3.58 -20.37
N TYR A 363 8.45 3.71 -19.47
CA TYR A 363 8.25 3.85 -18.03
C TYR A 363 8.37 5.29 -17.54
N ARG A 364 8.88 6.19 -18.36
CA ARG A 364 9.18 7.58 -17.99
C ARG A 364 8.00 8.32 -17.36
N LYS A 365 6.78 8.16 -17.91
CA LYS A 365 5.55 8.80 -17.39
C LYS A 365 5.20 8.27 -16.00
N GLN A 366 5.26 6.96 -15.85
CA GLN A 366 4.90 6.25 -14.63
C GLN A 366 5.93 6.53 -13.53
N ALA A 367 7.22 6.59 -13.89
CA ALA A 367 8.29 6.96 -12.98
C ALA A 367 8.11 8.40 -12.49
N ALA A 368 7.85 9.35 -13.40
CA ALA A 368 7.58 10.74 -13.04
C ALA A 368 6.37 10.87 -12.11
N PHE A 369 5.29 10.15 -12.41
CA PHE A 369 4.12 10.09 -11.54
C PHE A 369 4.45 9.56 -10.14
N VAL A 370 5.23 8.47 -10.04
CA VAL A 370 5.62 7.92 -8.74
C VAL A 370 6.50 8.91 -7.96
N ILE A 371 7.47 9.56 -8.61
CA ILE A 371 8.34 10.57 -7.99
C ILE A 371 7.51 11.73 -7.42
N ASN A 372 6.55 12.22 -8.19
CA ASN A 372 5.64 13.28 -7.76
C ASN A 372 4.88 12.91 -6.47
N GLU A 373 4.32 11.70 -6.41
CA GLU A 373 3.57 11.21 -5.24
C GLU A 373 4.49 10.85 -4.05
N LEU A 374 5.72 10.41 -4.30
CA LEU A 374 6.74 10.19 -3.25
C LEU A 374 7.03 11.50 -2.50
N LEU A 375 7.16 12.61 -3.22
CA LEU A 375 7.45 13.92 -2.62
C LEU A 375 6.28 14.46 -1.78
N PHE A 376 5.03 14.27 -2.22
CA PHE A 376 3.87 14.53 -1.37
C PHE A 376 3.84 13.66 -0.11
N GLY A 377 4.19 12.39 -0.26
CA GLY A 377 4.34 11.47 0.86
C GLY A 377 5.37 11.93 1.88
N ALA A 378 6.52 12.43 1.42
CA ALA A 378 7.63 12.84 2.27
C ALA A 378 7.28 13.97 3.26
N ILE A 379 6.35 14.86 2.87
CA ILE A 379 5.85 15.95 3.73
C ILE A 379 4.59 15.58 4.52
N GLY A 380 4.07 14.36 4.36
CA GLY A 380 2.89 13.87 5.08
C GLY A 380 1.55 14.42 4.58
N ILE A 381 1.49 14.97 3.36
CA ILE A 381 0.21 15.42 2.79
C ILE A 381 -0.64 14.22 2.40
N ASP A 382 -1.84 14.15 2.98
CA ASP A 382 -2.86 13.14 2.67
C ASP A 382 -2.28 11.70 2.76
N VAL A 383 -1.53 11.43 3.84
CA VAL A 383 -1.01 10.10 4.15
C VAL A 383 -1.76 9.56 5.36
N GLU A 384 -2.50 8.48 5.16
CA GLU A 384 -3.16 7.79 6.27
C GLU A 384 -2.17 6.85 6.97
N VAL A 385 -1.51 7.34 8.01
CA VAL A 385 -0.39 6.65 8.67
C VAL A 385 -0.83 5.95 9.96
N LEU A 386 -0.23 4.79 10.29
CA LEU A 386 -0.47 4.09 11.56
C LEU A 386 0.46 4.56 12.68
N SER A 387 1.71 4.83 12.34
CA SER A 387 2.76 5.33 13.23
C SER A 387 3.38 6.59 12.65
N GLU A 388 3.29 7.70 13.37
CA GLU A 388 3.92 8.97 12.96
C GLU A 388 5.44 8.84 12.89
N ARG A 389 6.05 9.55 11.95
CA ARG A 389 7.49 9.63 11.78
C ARG A 389 8.10 10.50 12.88
N GLU A 390 9.14 10.00 13.55
CA GLU A 390 9.82 10.71 14.62
C GLU A 390 10.64 11.91 14.13
N THR A 391 11.09 11.89 12.86
CA THR A 391 11.94 12.92 12.25
C THR A 391 11.40 13.41 10.92
N SER A 392 11.05 14.69 10.83
CA SER A 392 10.68 15.31 9.56
C SER A 392 11.87 15.38 8.60
N VAL A 393 11.60 15.31 7.29
CA VAL A 393 12.64 15.50 6.27
C VAL A 393 13.15 16.94 6.33
N SER A 394 14.46 17.14 6.21
CA SER A 394 15.04 18.49 6.12
C SER A 394 14.54 19.19 4.86
N ILE A 395 14.18 20.47 4.98
CA ILE A 395 13.72 21.28 3.85
C ILE A 395 14.85 21.47 2.84
N ASP A 396 16.11 21.59 3.30
CA ASP A 396 17.27 21.72 2.44
C ASP A 396 17.53 20.45 1.61
N ASP A 397 17.35 19.28 2.21
CA ASP A 397 17.45 17.98 1.53
C ASP A 397 16.35 17.86 0.46
N LEU A 398 15.11 18.18 0.83
CA LEU A 398 13.97 18.20 -0.09
C LEU A 398 14.21 19.14 -1.26
N LYS A 399 14.74 20.34 -1.00
CA LYS A 399 15.06 21.33 -2.02
C LYS A 399 16.14 20.82 -2.98
N ALA A 400 17.20 20.19 -2.49
CA ALA A 400 18.24 19.60 -3.33
C ALA A 400 17.67 18.52 -4.26
N ILE A 401 16.82 17.63 -3.71
CA ILE A 401 16.14 16.58 -4.48
C ILE A 401 15.21 17.18 -5.55
N VAL A 402 14.36 18.13 -5.17
CA VAL A 402 13.43 18.80 -6.09
C VAL A 402 14.19 19.53 -7.21
N THR A 403 15.30 20.20 -6.88
CA THR A 403 16.14 20.88 -7.88
C THR A 403 16.65 19.89 -8.94
N SER A 404 17.21 18.76 -8.49
CA SER A 404 17.70 17.72 -9.40
C SER A 404 16.59 17.13 -10.29
N ILE A 405 15.39 16.92 -9.75
CA ILE A 405 14.24 16.42 -10.54
C ILE A 405 13.80 17.45 -11.58
N ILE A 406 13.72 18.73 -11.21
CA ILE A 406 13.33 19.81 -12.12
C ILE A 406 14.32 19.92 -13.29
N GLU A 407 15.63 19.86 -13.01
CA GLU A 407 16.67 19.90 -14.04
C GLU A 407 16.53 18.76 -15.04
N GLU A 408 16.22 17.54 -14.58
CA GLU A 408 16.00 16.40 -15.47
C GLU A 408 14.65 16.49 -16.22
N TYR A 409 13.58 16.96 -15.57
CA TYR A 409 12.26 17.12 -16.21
C TYR A 409 12.29 18.17 -17.32
N THR A 410 12.99 19.28 -17.08
CA THR A 410 13.13 20.40 -18.01
C THR A 410 14.32 20.24 -18.96
N SER A 411 14.99 19.08 -18.95
CA SER A 411 16.07 18.79 -19.90
C SER A 411 15.54 18.77 -21.33
N ILE A 412 16.41 19.12 -22.29
CA ILE A 412 16.02 19.26 -23.70
C ILE A 412 15.38 17.97 -24.23
N GLU A 413 15.89 16.81 -23.82
CA GLU A 413 15.44 15.49 -24.24
C GLU A 413 14.04 15.13 -23.71
N ASN A 414 13.63 15.74 -22.60
CA ASN A 414 12.40 15.38 -21.90
C ASN A 414 11.30 16.46 -22.00
N TRP A 415 11.67 17.71 -22.28
CA TRP A 415 10.74 18.85 -22.32
C TRP A 415 10.26 19.21 -23.73
N HIS A 416 11.12 19.04 -24.74
CA HIS A 416 10.80 19.37 -26.15
C HIS A 416 10.47 18.10 -26.97
N LEU A 417 9.56 17.29 -26.44
CA LEU A 417 9.05 16.12 -27.14
C LEU A 417 8.13 16.52 -28.29
N VAL A 418 8.13 15.74 -29.37
CA VAL A 418 7.26 15.98 -30.53
C VAL A 418 5.81 15.63 -30.19
N THR A 419 4.92 16.61 -30.24
CA THR A 419 3.49 16.46 -29.87
C THR A 419 2.53 16.61 -31.05
N SER A 420 3.03 17.06 -32.22
CA SER A 420 2.23 17.21 -33.43
C SER A 420 3.05 16.86 -34.68
N THR A 421 2.36 16.46 -35.75
CA THR A 421 2.97 16.18 -37.08
C THR A 421 3.44 17.43 -37.81
N ASN A 422 3.07 18.62 -37.33
CA ASN A 422 3.33 19.90 -38.01
C ASN A 422 4.43 20.73 -37.33
N SER A 423 5.28 20.16 -36.47
CA SER A 423 6.45 20.89 -36.01
C SER A 423 7.43 21.06 -37.19
N GLU A 424 7.20 22.09 -37.99
CA GLU A 424 8.20 22.66 -38.88
C GLU A 424 9.37 23.06 -37.98
N CYS A 425 10.39 22.21 -37.97
CA CYS A 425 11.69 22.60 -37.47
C CYS A 425 12.05 23.88 -38.23
N GLU A 426 12.08 25.03 -37.54
CA GLU A 426 12.68 26.25 -38.06
C GLU A 426 14.16 25.95 -38.33
N THR A 427 14.45 25.37 -39.49
CA THR A 427 15.79 25.34 -40.05
C THR A 427 16.13 26.77 -40.44
N SER A 428 16.66 27.50 -39.47
CA SER A 428 17.35 28.75 -39.70
C SER A 428 18.44 28.54 -40.75
N LEU A 429 18.26 29.20 -41.90
CA LEU A 429 19.30 29.72 -42.79
C LEU A 429 20.45 28.76 -43.13
N LYS A 430 20.26 27.93 -44.15
CA LYS A 430 21.39 27.49 -44.99
C LYS A 430 21.20 28.02 -46.41
N THR A 431 21.76 29.21 -46.60
CA THR A 431 22.06 29.80 -47.90
C THR A 431 22.76 28.77 -48.79
N ASN A 432 22.29 28.68 -50.02
CA ASN A 432 22.84 27.91 -51.12
C ASN A 432 24.38 27.92 -51.17
N GLN A 433 25.02 26.75 -51.17
CA GLN A 433 26.27 26.50 -51.91
C GLN A 433 26.50 25.00 -52.16
N PRO A 434 27.13 24.63 -53.30
CA PRO A 434 27.05 23.29 -53.85
C PRO A 434 28.11 22.33 -53.31
N ARG A 435 27.82 21.04 -53.51
CA ARG A 435 28.56 19.84 -53.11
C ARG A 435 30.04 19.86 -53.53
N LEU A 436 30.90 19.51 -52.58
CA LEU A 436 32.20 18.88 -52.82
C LEU A 436 32.33 17.72 -51.83
N GLU A 437 32.30 16.51 -52.37
CA GLU A 437 32.70 15.27 -51.70
C GLU A 437 34.22 15.30 -51.53
N ASP A 438 34.74 14.99 -50.34
CA ASP A 438 35.96 14.19 -50.24
C ASP A 438 36.19 13.61 -48.83
N PHE A 439 36.84 12.45 -48.87
CA PHE A 439 37.12 11.47 -47.83
C PHE A 439 37.99 11.98 -46.66
N ALA A 440 37.63 11.62 -45.41
CA ALA A 440 38.56 11.03 -44.43
C ALA A 440 37.84 10.59 -43.14
N SER A 441 38.19 9.39 -42.70
CA SER A 441 37.71 8.64 -41.55
C SER A 441 38.11 9.23 -40.19
N GLY A 442 37.22 9.15 -39.19
CA GLY A 442 37.60 9.26 -37.78
C GLY A 442 36.48 9.66 -36.82
N SER A 443 36.09 8.72 -35.94
CA SER A 443 35.21 8.86 -34.77
C SER A 443 33.75 9.29 -34.99
N HIS A 444 32.87 8.29 -34.99
CA HIS A 444 31.43 8.45 -34.82
C HIS A 444 31.10 9.08 -33.47
N SER A 445 30.98 10.41 -33.43
CA SER A 445 30.03 11.06 -32.53
C SER A 445 28.67 10.94 -33.22
N SER A 446 27.81 10.07 -32.69
CA SER A 446 26.45 9.88 -33.19
C SER A 446 25.57 11.06 -32.79
N TYR A 447 25.81 12.22 -33.42
CA TYR A 447 24.78 13.22 -33.64
C TYR A 447 23.83 12.64 -34.71
N LEU A 448 22.90 11.80 -34.27
CA LEU A 448 21.71 11.52 -35.04
C LEU A 448 20.59 12.37 -34.45
N CYS A 449 20.43 13.55 -35.04
CA CYS A 449 19.11 14.08 -35.32
C CYS A 449 18.27 12.92 -35.85
N SER A 450 17.31 12.44 -35.05
CA SER A 450 16.42 11.36 -35.45
C SER A 450 15.52 11.89 -36.57
N THR A 451 16.03 11.73 -37.78
CA THR A 451 15.30 11.71 -39.04
C THR A 451 13.93 11.07 -38.84
N SER A 452 12.86 11.86 -38.94
CA SER A 452 11.55 11.47 -39.48
C SER A 452 11.21 9.99 -39.32
N GLN A 453 11.04 9.54 -38.08
CA GLN A 453 10.26 8.33 -37.82
C GLN A 453 8.79 8.72 -37.95
N ASN A 454 7.98 7.91 -38.63
CA ASN A 454 6.54 8.09 -38.67
C ASN A 454 5.98 7.93 -37.25
N LEU A 455 6.01 9.00 -36.46
CA LEU A 455 5.47 9.05 -35.12
C LEU A 455 3.97 8.75 -35.20
N THR A 456 3.53 7.78 -34.41
CA THR A 456 2.11 7.46 -34.34
C THR A 456 1.39 8.49 -33.47
N VAL A 457 0.08 8.59 -33.63
CA VAL A 457 -0.76 9.41 -32.72
C VAL A 457 -0.58 8.97 -31.26
N GLN A 458 -0.33 7.68 -31.02
CA GLN A 458 -0.07 7.15 -29.68
C GLN A 458 1.25 7.65 -29.10
N ASP A 459 2.29 7.80 -29.92
CA ASP A 459 3.58 8.37 -29.50
C ASP A 459 3.42 9.85 -29.14
N MET A 460 2.65 10.60 -29.93
CA MET A 460 2.34 12.01 -29.65
C MET A 460 1.51 12.16 -28.37
N ASN A 461 0.44 11.37 -28.20
CA ASN A 461 -0.34 11.30 -26.97
C ASN A 461 0.54 10.96 -25.74
N SER A 462 1.45 10.00 -25.92
CA SER A 462 2.42 9.63 -24.89
C SER A 462 3.33 10.80 -24.51
N ASN A 463 3.81 11.57 -25.49
CA ASN A 463 4.65 12.75 -25.26
C ASN A 463 3.89 13.88 -24.57
N ILE A 464 2.64 14.13 -24.98
CA ILE A 464 1.76 15.12 -24.34
C ILE A 464 1.56 14.76 -22.86
N TRP A 465 1.22 13.50 -22.55
CA TRP A 465 1.08 13.06 -21.16
C TRP A 465 2.37 13.17 -20.36
N GLN A 466 3.53 12.89 -20.97
CA GLN A 466 4.83 13.06 -20.32
C GLN A 466 5.05 14.51 -19.88
N ILE A 467 4.83 15.47 -20.79
CA ILE A 467 4.96 16.90 -20.50
C ILE A 467 3.96 17.33 -19.43
N CYS A 468 2.70 16.90 -19.53
CA CYS A 468 1.68 17.25 -18.54
C CYS A 468 2.01 16.71 -17.13
N ILE A 469 2.52 15.49 -17.01
CA ILE A 469 2.91 14.91 -15.71
C ILE A 469 4.11 15.65 -15.11
N GLN A 470 5.06 16.09 -15.94
CA GLN A 470 6.19 16.90 -15.46
C GLN A 470 5.73 18.29 -15.00
N LEU A 471 4.82 18.93 -15.74
CA LEU A 471 4.20 20.22 -15.38
C LEU A 471 3.42 20.13 -14.06
N GLU A 472 2.60 19.08 -13.91
CA GLU A 472 1.94 18.79 -12.62
C GLU A 472 2.96 18.59 -11.50
N GLY A 473 4.05 17.86 -11.78
CA GLY A 473 5.15 17.65 -10.85
C GLY A 473 5.75 18.96 -10.34
N ILE A 474 6.04 19.90 -11.25
CA ILE A 474 6.56 21.24 -10.89
C ILE A 474 5.58 21.99 -9.96
N GLY A 475 4.27 21.95 -10.25
CA GLY A 475 3.25 22.55 -9.38
C GLY A 475 3.20 21.90 -8.00
N TYR A 476 3.28 20.56 -7.95
CA TYR A 476 3.36 19.81 -6.71
C TYR A 476 4.62 20.13 -5.90
N PHE A 477 5.77 20.26 -6.56
CA PHE A 477 7.03 20.60 -5.90
C PHE A 477 6.98 22.00 -5.27
N ALA A 478 6.26 22.93 -5.89
CA ALA A 478 5.99 24.23 -5.28
C ALA A 478 5.15 24.11 -4.02
N HIS A 479 4.07 23.32 -4.02
CA HIS A 479 3.30 23.06 -2.80
C HIS A 479 4.10 22.34 -1.72
N VAL A 480 5.06 21.50 -2.10
CA VAL A 480 5.95 20.79 -1.17
C VAL A 480 6.93 21.76 -0.50
N LEU A 481 7.57 22.65 -1.26
CA LEU A 481 8.57 23.59 -0.75
C LEU A 481 7.98 24.92 -0.25
N LYS A 482 6.73 25.22 -0.60
CA LYS A 482 6.04 26.48 -0.28
C LYS A 482 6.88 27.70 -0.69
N THR A 483 7.11 28.65 0.22
CA THR A 483 7.89 29.87 0.00
C THR A 483 9.35 29.60 -0.40
N GLU A 484 9.92 28.45 -0.02
CA GLU A 484 11.29 28.08 -0.41
C GLU A 484 11.42 27.77 -1.91
N PHE A 485 10.30 27.47 -2.57
CA PHE A 485 10.26 27.27 -4.02
C PHE A 485 10.60 28.55 -4.79
N ARG A 486 10.50 29.74 -4.17
CA ARG A 486 10.82 31.03 -4.82
C ARG A 486 12.23 31.05 -5.42
N LEU A 487 13.17 30.33 -4.81
CA LEU A 487 14.55 30.24 -5.28
C LEU A 487 14.69 29.41 -6.57
N LEU A 488 13.72 28.53 -6.86
CA LEU A 488 13.66 27.69 -8.05
C LEU A 488 12.82 28.31 -9.18
N LEU A 489 12.16 29.46 -8.94
CA LEU A 489 11.40 30.17 -9.97
C LEU A 489 12.28 30.61 -11.13
N MET A 490 13.54 30.96 -10.87
CA MET A 490 14.47 31.38 -11.92
C MET A 490 14.66 30.30 -12.99
N ILE A 491 14.66 29.03 -12.60
CA ILE A 491 14.86 27.89 -13.51
C ILE A 491 13.55 27.26 -14.01
N THR A 492 12.43 27.47 -13.31
CA THR A 492 11.13 26.83 -13.64
C THR A 492 10.16 27.75 -14.38
N LEU A 493 10.20 29.05 -14.13
CA LEU A 493 9.17 29.97 -14.63
C LEU A 493 9.18 30.06 -16.16
N TYR A 494 10.36 30.19 -16.77
CA TYR A 494 10.47 30.27 -18.23
C TYR A 494 9.99 28.98 -18.94
N PRO A 495 10.47 27.77 -18.57
CA PRO A 495 9.96 26.54 -19.18
C PRO A 495 8.45 26.36 -19.07
N VAL A 496 7.86 26.72 -17.91
CA VAL A 496 6.40 26.61 -17.71
C VAL A 496 5.65 27.64 -18.55
N LEU A 497 6.14 28.89 -18.64
CA LEU A 497 5.56 29.92 -19.50
C LEU A 497 5.64 29.55 -20.99
N GLU A 498 6.74 28.95 -21.42
CA GLU A 498 6.89 28.42 -22.78
C GLU A 498 5.77 27.42 -23.09
N LYS A 499 5.53 26.45 -22.19
CA LYS A 499 4.44 25.46 -22.35
C LYS A 499 3.05 26.05 -22.20
N ALA A 500 2.88 27.14 -21.45
CA ALA A 500 1.61 27.86 -21.41
C ALA A 500 1.25 28.46 -22.79
N GLY A 501 2.24 28.70 -23.65
CA GLY A 501 2.09 29.11 -25.04
C GLY A 501 1.98 27.98 -26.07
N ASP A 502 1.96 26.70 -25.66
CA ASP A 502 1.92 25.55 -26.59
C ASP A 502 0.63 25.51 -27.42
N GLU A 503 0.72 25.01 -28.66
CA GLU A 503 -0.44 24.87 -29.56
C GLU A 503 -1.41 23.78 -29.09
N THR A 504 -0.88 22.76 -28.41
CA THR A 504 -1.65 21.67 -27.82
C THR A 504 -2.43 22.20 -26.62
N LEU A 505 -3.77 22.20 -26.70
CA LEU A 505 -4.61 22.79 -25.68
C LEU A 505 -4.33 22.19 -24.30
N PHE A 506 -4.18 20.87 -24.25
CA PHE A 506 -3.98 20.16 -22.98
C PHE A 506 -2.67 20.53 -22.29
N ILE A 507 -1.57 20.72 -23.04
CA ILE A 507 -0.28 21.18 -22.50
C ILE A 507 -0.42 22.62 -21.99
N SER A 508 -1.00 23.50 -22.81
CA SER A 508 -1.20 24.91 -22.46
C SER A 508 -2.05 25.09 -21.20
N GLN A 509 -3.16 24.36 -21.09
CA GLN A 509 -4.02 24.38 -19.90
C GLN A 509 -3.30 23.85 -18.65
N THR A 510 -2.56 22.75 -18.79
CA THR A 510 -1.79 22.17 -17.69
C THR A 510 -0.71 23.14 -17.21
N ALA A 511 0.01 23.77 -18.14
CA ALA A 511 1.03 24.77 -17.80
C ALA A 511 0.43 26.03 -17.16
N ALA A 512 -0.69 26.55 -17.67
CA ALA A 512 -1.39 27.67 -17.06
C ALA A 512 -1.83 27.36 -15.62
N ARG A 513 -2.33 26.14 -15.39
CA ARG A 513 -2.64 25.65 -14.04
C ARG A 513 -1.40 25.57 -13.17
N THR A 514 -0.29 25.01 -13.67
CA THR A 514 0.98 24.96 -12.94
C THR A 514 1.40 26.36 -12.51
N LEU A 515 1.27 27.38 -13.37
CA LEU A 515 1.58 28.77 -13.00
C LEU A 515 0.71 29.28 -11.83
N VAL A 516 -0.60 28.97 -11.83
CA VAL A 516 -1.49 29.30 -10.70
C VAL A 516 -1.03 28.61 -9.42
N GLU A 517 -0.67 27.31 -9.50
CA GLU A 517 -0.16 26.54 -8.35
C GLU A 517 1.17 27.13 -7.84
N LEU A 518 2.07 27.55 -8.72
CA LEU A 518 3.31 28.25 -8.35
C LEU A 518 3.02 29.55 -7.57
N CYS A 519 2.11 30.38 -8.08
CA CYS A 519 1.70 31.62 -7.42
C CYS A 519 1.13 31.37 -6.03
N GLN A 520 0.20 30.41 -5.92
CA GLN A 520 -0.45 30.05 -4.65
C GLN A 520 0.55 29.49 -3.64
N ALA A 521 1.42 28.56 -4.07
CA ALA A 521 2.39 27.93 -3.18
C ALA A 521 3.48 28.91 -2.70
N CYS A 522 3.80 29.92 -3.52
CA CYS A 522 4.78 30.94 -3.20
C CYS A 522 4.19 32.20 -2.54
N ASP A 523 2.91 32.20 -2.16
CA ASP A 523 2.18 33.34 -1.57
C ASP A 523 2.26 34.64 -2.41
N TYR A 524 2.12 34.54 -3.73
CA TYR A 524 1.94 35.71 -4.60
C TYR A 524 0.45 36.03 -4.78
N GLU A 525 0.09 37.32 -4.74
CA GLU A 525 -1.30 37.77 -4.83
C GLU A 525 -1.94 37.50 -6.20
N SER A 526 -1.13 37.48 -7.26
CA SER A 526 -1.62 37.26 -8.62
C SER A 526 -0.51 36.73 -9.55
N LEU A 527 -0.91 36.29 -10.73
CA LEU A 527 -0.01 35.94 -11.84
C LEU A 527 0.59 37.17 -12.54
N GLN A 528 0.04 38.37 -12.29
CA GLN A 528 0.45 39.65 -12.87
C GLN A 528 1.44 40.40 -11.97
#